data_AF-A0A9D8RNA4-F1
#
_entry.id   AF-A0A9D8RNA4-F1
#
_cell.length_a   1.000
_cell.length_b   1.000
_cell.length_c   1.000
_cell.angle_alpha   90.00
_cell.angle_beta   90.00
_cell.angle_gamma   90.00
#
_symmetry.space_group_name_H-M   'P 1'
#
loop_
_entity.id
_entity.type
_entity.pdbx_description
1 polymer ?
#
loop_
_entity_poly.entity_id
_entity_poly.type
_entity_poly.pdbx_seq_one_letter_code
_entity_poly.pdbx_strand_id
1 'polypeptide(L)' 'SRIDTPRVTVEDTVGAGDSFSGAFVCAVLMGKTLKEAHEAAVKTAAFVCTRAGAWPSYL' A
#
# COMPACT_ATOMS: atom_id res chain seq x y z
N SER A 1 5.39 -1.64 -15.71
CA SER A 1 3.96 -1.85 -16.05
C SER A 1 3.11 -0.93 -15.18
N ARG A 2 1.90 -0.59 -15.64
CA ARG A 2 0.91 0.18 -14.86
C ARG A 2 -0.03 -0.80 -14.17
N ILE A 3 -0.34 -0.55 -12.89
CA ILE A 3 -1.36 -1.26 -12.11
C ILE A 3 -2.41 -0.22 -11.73
N ASP A 4 -3.68 -0.53 -11.95
CA ASP A 4 -4.74 0.39 -11.56
C ASP A 4 -4.97 0.37 -10.05
N THR A 5 -5.14 1.55 -9.47
CA THR A 5 -5.39 1.71 -8.04
C THR A 5 -6.79 1.21 -7.68
N PRO A 6 -6.94 0.36 -6.64
CA PRO A 6 -8.24 -0.03 -6.12
C PRO A 6 -9.09 1.19 -5.77
N ARG A 7 -10.35 1.18 -6.18
CA ARG A 7 -11.33 2.15 -5.69
C ARG A 7 -11.74 1.77 -4.28
N VAL A 8 -11.58 2.70 -3.34
CA VAL A 8 -11.92 2.53 -1.93
C VAL A 8 -12.71 3.74 -1.44
N THR A 9 -13.53 3.56 -0.40
CA THR A 9 -14.10 4.69 0.34
C THR A 9 -12.98 5.30 1.19
N VAL A 10 -12.62 6.54 0.89
CA VAL A 10 -11.51 7.22 1.56
C VAL A 10 -11.98 7.84 2.87
N GLU A 11 -11.24 7.58 3.95
CA GLU A 11 -11.41 8.22 5.26
C GLU A 11 -10.32 9.29 5.48
N ASP A 12 -9.06 8.92 5.26
CA ASP A 12 -7.88 9.78 5.36
C ASP A 12 -6.84 9.29 4.32
N THR A 13 -5.92 10.13 3.86
CA THR A 13 -4.85 9.74 2.92
C THR A 13 -3.45 9.90 3.50
N VAL A 14 -3.32 10.46 4.70
CA VAL A 14 -2.04 10.62 5.38
C VAL A 14 -1.40 9.24 5.57
N GLY A 15 -0.11 9.11 5.25
CA GLY A 15 0.65 7.86 5.41
C GLY A 15 0.46 6.81 4.32
N ALA A 16 -0.47 7.00 3.37
CA ALA A 16 -0.68 6.03 2.28
C ALA A 16 0.55 5.87 1.36
N GLY A 17 1.26 6.97 1.08
CA GLY A 17 2.49 6.95 0.26
C GLY A 17 3.69 6.31 0.97
N ASP A 18 3.83 6.54 2.27
CA ASP A 18 4.86 5.88 3.09
C ASP A 18 4.59 4.38 3.18
N SER A 19 3.33 4.02 3.37
CA SER A 19 2.88 2.62 3.42
C SER A 19 3.08 1.91 2.08
N PHE A 20 2.85 2.59 0.95
CA PHE A 20 3.22 2.09 -0.38
C PHE A 20 4.71 1.76 -0.44
N SER A 21 5.56 2.73 -0.08
CA SER A 21 7.01 2.62 -0.18
C SER A 21 7.55 1.51 0.72
N GLY A 22 7.06 1.45 1.96
CA GLY A 22 7.41 0.41 2.92
C GLY A 22 6.99 -0.99 2.45
N ALA A 23 5.73 -1.15 2.01
CA ALA A 23 5.25 -2.43 1.50
C ALA A 23 6.01 -2.89 0.25
N PHE A 24 6.35 -1.95 -0.65
CA PHE A 24 7.13 -2.26 -1.85
C PHE A 24 8.54 -2.75 -1.50
N VAL A 25 9.27 -1.99 -0.67
CA VAL A 25 10.65 -2.35 -0.27
C VAL A 25 10.65 -3.66 0.51
N CYS A 26 9.72 -3.87 1.44
CA CYS A 26 9.59 -5.13 2.15
C CYS A 26 9.37 -6.32 1.21
N ALA A 27 8.45 -6.21 0.25
CA ALA A 27 8.17 -7.28 -0.71
C ALA A 27 9.39 -7.60 -1.59
N VAL A 28 10.12 -6.57 -2.05
CA VAL A 28 11.37 -6.76 -2.81
C VAL A 28 12.42 -7.48 -1.95
N LEU A 29 12.61 -7.07 -0.70
CA LEU A 29 13.54 -7.72 0.24
C LEU A 29 13.15 -9.17 0.55
N MET A 30 11.86 -9.49 0.48
CA MET A 30 11.33 -10.86 0.62
C MET A 30 11.46 -11.70 -0.66
N GLY A 31 12.14 -11.20 -1.71
CA GLY A 31 12.37 -11.92 -2.96
C GLY A 31 11.17 -11.97 -3.90
N LYS A 32 10.16 -11.10 -3.69
CA LYS A 32 9.03 -10.98 -4.61
C LYS A 32 9.47 -10.34 -5.92
N THR A 33 8.78 -10.69 -7.00
CA THR A 33 8.94 -9.99 -8.28
C THR A 33 8.49 -8.54 -8.16
N LEU A 34 9.00 -7.65 -9.02
CA LEU A 34 8.57 -6.25 -9.04
C LEU A 34 7.05 -6.11 -9.24
N LYS A 35 6.42 -7.04 -9.97
CA LYS A 35 4.97 -7.05 -10.15
C LYS A 35 4.25 -7.35 -8.84
N GLU A 36 4.63 -8.42 -8.14
CA GLU A 36 4.02 -8.78 -6.85
C GLU A 36 4.26 -7.71 -5.78
N ALA A 37 5.46 -7.12 -5.75
CA ALA A 37 5.80 -6.02 -4.84
C ALA A 37 4.93 -4.79 -5.11
N HIS A 38 4.74 -4.43 -6.39
CA HIS A 38 3.88 -3.32 -6.77
C HIS A 38 2.40 -3.61 -6.44
N GLU A 39 1.90 -4.82 -6.68
CA GLU A 39 0.54 -5.21 -6.30
C GLU A 39 0.32 -5.13 -4.78
N ALA A 40 1.29 -5.58 -3.98
CA ALA A 40 1.23 -5.48 -2.53
C ALA A 40 1.21 -4.01 -2.08
N ALA A 41 2.11 -3.19 -2.62
CA ALA A 41 2.22 -1.77 -2.28
C ALA A 41 0.94 -0.99 -2.59
N VAL A 42 0.35 -1.21 -3.77
CA VAL A 42 -0.92 -0.57 -4.17
C VAL A 42 -2.05 -0.97 -3.22
N LYS A 43 -2.15 -2.26 -2.86
CA LYS A 43 -3.18 -2.76 -1.94
C LYS A 43 -3.02 -2.17 -0.54
N THR A 44 -1.79 -2.12 -0.02
CA THR A 44 -1.50 -1.53 1.30
C THR A 44 -1.84 -0.05 1.34
N ALA A 45 -1.42 0.72 0.32
CA ALA A 45 -1.74 2.14 0.24
C ALA A 45 -3.25 2.39 0.17
N ALA A 46 -3.97 1.63 -0.65
CA ALA A 46 -5.42 1.72 -0.74
C ALA A 46 -6.11 1.36 0.59
N PHE A 47 -5.61 0.36 1.33
CA PHE A 47 -6.12 0.02 2.65
C PHE A 47 -5.91 1.15 3.66
N VAL A 48 -4.73 1.76 3.69
CA VAL A 48 -4.44 2.90 4.58
C VAL A 48 -5.39 4.05 4.30
N CYS A 49 -5.74 4.27 3.02
CA CYS A 49 -6.73 5.29 2.66
C CYS A 49 -8.13 5.06 3.28
N THR A 50 -8.43 3.86 3.77
CA THR A 50 -9.73 3.51 4.40
C THR A 50 -9.74 3.69 5.92
N ARG A 51 -8.68 4.25 6.50
CA ARG A 51 -8.48 4.35 7.95
C ARG A 51 -8.08 5.76 8.33
N ALA A 52 -8.62 6.28 9.42
CA ALA A 52 -8.17 7.54 10.00
C ALA A 52 -6.73 7.48 10.53
N GLY A 53 -5.92 8.49 10.21
CA GLY A 53 -4.56 8.65 10.68
C GLY A 53 -3.52 7.85 9.88
N ALA A 54 -2.24 8.22 10.08
CA ALA A 54 -1.13 7.74 9.25
C ALA A 54 -0.75 6.26 9.45
N TRP A 55 -1.04 5.70 10.64
CA TRP A 55 -0.54 4.38 11.05
C TRP A 55 -1.69 3.49 11.57
N PRO A 56 -2.48 2.88 10.68
CA PRO A 56 -3.57 2.02 11.10
C PRO A 56 -3.08 0.69 11.66
N SER A 57 -3.94 0.01 12.42
CA SER A 57 -3.70 -1.40 12.79
C SER A 57 -3.83 -2.28 11.55
N TYR A 58 -2.79 -3.07 11.28
CA TYR A 58 -2.73 -4.04 10.18
C TYR A 58 -3.06 -5.49 10.61
N LEU A 59 -3.48 -5.66 11.87
CA LEU A 59 -3.92 -6.94 12.47
C LEU A 59 -5.33 -7.32 12.05
#